data_AF-A0A6H1JSW8-F1
#
_entry.id   AF-A0A6H1JSW8-F1
#
_cell.length_a   1.000
_cell.length_b   1.000
_cell.length_c   1.000
_cell.angle_alpha   90.00
_cell.angle_beta   90.00
_cell.angle_gamma   90.00
#
_symmetry.space_group_name_H-M   'P 1'
#
loop_
_entity.id
_entity.type
_entity.pdbx_description
1 polymer ?
#
loop_
_entity_poly.entity_id
_entity_poly.type
_entity_poly.pdbx_seq_one_letter_code
_entity_poly.pdbx_strand_id
1 'polypeptide(L)'
;MTAASQLTVTGHETKESSAIDQEPMAPASPRPEGPGRPGERGGEAAPAELRADCIADSAGGLTFDLNAPQDTHTTWSAALVLRLRGGDGADDEVRLPLGPNGAGRLRAVLPSTVALAEGRWNAYADLGDGQDPRRLLPGVNDLRSLVDRRPLAGIGRLGVRIPYATKFGNLALRSWLRGPHAEAGDILVAPDGMTVSGRLYGAVPAAGARAEARARRNPKSPETAPATVAVPLTVDGADFTFTLPYAELAGRWAHGSEPWDLWLRLADGARSVRIARLLDDVADKKQVFSYPALPVPAAAGELRIGPYYTLDNDLALRVAGPAED
;
A
#
# COMPACT_ATOMS: atom_id res chain seq x y z
N MET A 1 39.63 4.83 28.92
CA MET A 1 38.70 5.96 28.74
C MET A 1 38.53 6.18 27.26
N THR A 2 37.46 5.63 26.68
CA THR A 2 37.11 5.76 25.27
C THR A 2 35.59 5.80 25.22
N ALA A 3 35.06 6.98 24.92
CA ALA A 3 33.65 7.31 24.99
C ALA A 3 32.88 6.65 23.83
N ALA A 4 31.79 5.96 24.17
CA ALA A 4 30.81 5.46 23.22
C ALA A 4 29.89 6.61 22.80
N SER A 5 29.84 6.89 21.49
CA SER A 5 28.93 7.88 20.93
C SER A 5 27.57 7.21 20.67
N GLN A 6 26.58 7.53 21.49
CA GLN A 6 25.18 7.14 21.30
C GLN A 6 24.59 7.95 20.15
N LEU A 7 24.17 7.27 19.09
CA LEU A 7 23.34 7.83 18.02
C LEU A 7 21.88 7.50 18.33
N THR A 8 21.18 8.49 18.88
CA THR A 8 19.73 8.51 19.04
C THR A 8 19.07 8.68 17.67
N VAL A 9 18.46 7.60 17.15
CA VAL A 9 17.57 7.68 15.99
C VAL A 9 16.16 7.90 16.52
N THR A 10 15.65 9.11 16.32
CA THR A 10 14.28 9.51 16.62
C THR A 10 13.29 8.74 15.74
N GLY A 11 12.24 8.21 16.38
CA GLY A 11 11.17 7.49 15.72
C GLY A 11 10.38 8.40 14.80
N HIS A 12 10.19 7.96 13.55
CA HIS A 12 9.31 8.61 12.60
C HIS A 12 7.88 8.13 12.89
N GLU A 13 7.11 8.94 13.62
CA GLU A 13 5.66 8.77 13.75
C GLU A 13 4.99 9.09 12.41
N THR A 14 4.28 8.12 11.85
CA THR A 14 3.44 8.31 10.66
C THR A 14 2.15 9.01 11.09
N LYS A 15 2.02 10.30 10.81
CA LYS A 15 0.74 11.03 10.94
C LYS A 15 -0.18 10.61 9.80
N GLU A 16 -1.24 9.89 10.15
CA GLU A 16 -2.37 9.59 9.27
C GLU A 16 -3.22 10.86 9.13
N SER A 17 -3.31 11.43 7.91
CA SER A 17 -4.17 12.59 7.63
C SER A 17 -5.64 12.19 7.68
N SER A 18 -6.34 12.76 8.66
CA SER A 18 -7.78 12.80 8.78
C SER A 18 -8.42 13.84 7.84
N ALA A 19 -9.71 13.63 7.58
CA ALA A 19 -10.68 14.47 6.85
C ALA A 19 -10.76 14.26 5.32
N ILE A 20 -11.94 13.81 4.86
CA ILE A 20 -12.95 14.71 4.27
C ILE A 20 -14.32 14.03 4.40
N ASP A 21 -15.25 14.81 4.95
CA ASP A 21 -16.66 14.51 5.20
C ASP A 21 -17.46 14.18 3.93
N GLN A 22 -18.48 13.36 4.14
CA GLN A 22 -19.58 13.13 3.21
C GLN A 22 -20.62 14.25 3.37
N GLU A 23 -21.07 14.86 2.28
CA GLU A 23 -22.32 15.63 2.27
C GLU A 23 -23.27 15.14 1.16
N PRO A 24 -24.61 15.21 1.37
CA PRO A 24 -25.60 14.51 0.55
C PRO A 24 -26.08 15.33 -0.65
N MET A 25 -26.46 14.59 -1.69
CA MET A 25 -26.96 15.04 -2.99
C MET A 25 -28.34 15.73 -2.87
N ALA A 26 -28.50 16.92 -3.45
CA ALA A 26 -29.79 17.55 -3.73
C ALA A 26 -30.02 17.69 -5.25
N PRO A 27 -31.23 17.44 -5.78
CA PRO A 27 -31.49 17.42 -7.22
C PRO A 27 -31.58 18.82 -7.84
N ALA A 28 -31.06 18.95 -9.06
CA ALA A 28 -31.04 20.19 -9.83
C ALA A 28 -32.39 20.50 -10.49
N SER A 29 -32.83 21.76 -10.40
CA SER A 29 -33.93 22.33 -11.19
C SER A 29 -33.37 23.15 -12.36
N PRO A 30 -34.01 23.14 -13.55
CA PRO A 30 -33.47 23.76 -14.75
C PRO A 30 -33.69 25.29 -14.77
N ARG A 31 -32.74 26.03 -15.35
CA ARG A 31 -32.89 27.47 -15.66
C ARG A 31 -32.80 27.71 -17.18
N PRO A 32 -33.45 28.78 -17.68
CA PRO A 32 -33.88 28.88 -19.08
C PRO A 32 -32.82 29.49 -20.01
N GLU A 33 -32.98 29.20 -21.30
CA GLU A 33 -32.20 29.70 -22.43
C GLU A 33 -32.31 31.22 -22.60
N GLY A 34 -31.17 31.86 -22.88
CA GLY A 34 -31.06 33.26 -23.30
C GLY A 34 -30.02 33.40 -24.42
N PRO A 35 -30.21 34.34 -25.37
CA PRO A 35 -29.70 34.21 -26.73
C PRO A 35 -28.24 34.65 -26.91
N GLY A 36 -27.60 34.06 -27.92
CA GLY A 36 -26.17 34.11 -28.16
C GLY A 36 -25.60 35.41 -28.72
N ARG A 37 -24.27 35.42 -28.84
CA ARG A 37 -23.46 36.33 -29.66
C ARG A 37 -22.01 35.80 -29.77
N PRO A 38 -21.19 36.34 -30.69
CA PRO A 38 -20.59 35.58 -31.78
C PRO A 38 -19.06 35.43 -31.66
N GLY A 39 -18.49 34.61 -32.55
CA GLY A 39 -17.07 34.64 -32.91
C GLY A 39 -16.31 33.42 -32.44
N GLU A 40 -16.26 32.41 -33.31
CA GLU A 40 -15.26 31.34 -33.27
C GLU A 40 -13.86 31.98 -33.28
N ARG A 41 -13.24 32.05 -32.11
CA ARG A 41 -11.78 32.08 -32.00
C ARG A 41 -11.32 30.63 -31.97
N GLY A 42 -10.43 30.29 -32.90
CA GLY A 42 -9.89 28.94 -33.08
C GLY A 42 -9.54 28.31 -31.74
N GLY A 43 -10.24 27.22 -31.42
CA GLY A 43 -9.96 26.44 -30.23
C GLY A 43 -8.56 25.87 -30.36
N GLU A 44 -7.67 26.32 -29.49
CA GLU A 44 -6.44 25.59 -29.18
C GLU A 44 -6.85 24.17 -28.80
N ALA A 45 -6.47 23.20 -29.65
CA ALA A 45 -6.86 21.81 -29.45
C ALA A 45 -6.42 21.38 -28.05
N ALA A 46 -7.35 20.83 -27.27
CA ALA A 46 -7.03 20.35 -25.93
C ALA A 46 -5.81 19.42 -26.00
N PRO A 47 -4.78 19.61 -25.15
CA PRO A 47 -3.55 18.85 -25.25
C PRO A 47 -3.83 17.35 -25.12
N ALA A 48 -3.45 16.59 -26.15
CA ALA A 48 -3.82 15.18 -26.30
C ALA A 48 -3.41 14.33 -25.09
N GLU A 49 -4.35 13.58 -24.52
CA GLU A 49 -4.12 12.76 -23.32
C GLU A 49 -2.91 11.82 -23.47
N LEU A 50 -2.02 11.81 -22.47
CA LEU A 50 -0.88 10.89 -22.44
C LEU A 50 -1.22 9.67 -21.57
N ARG A 51 -1.21 8.49 -22.20
CA ARG A 51 -1.43 7.20 -21.56
C ARG A 51 -0.13 6.42 -21.47
N ALA A 52 0.07 5.72 -20.36
CA ALA A 52 1.20 4.82 -20.18
C ALA A 52 0.74 3.38 -19.91
N ASP A 53 1.16 2.46 -20.76
CA ASP A 53 1.09 1.03 -20.51
C ASP A 53 2.22 0.68 -19.53
N CYS A 54 1.91 -0.11 -18.50
CA CYS A 54 2.87 -0.52 -17.47
C CYS A 54 3.12 -2.02 -17.54
N ILE A 55 4.38 -2.43 -17.61
CA ILE A 55 4.78 -3.83 -17.72
C ILE A 55 5.74 -4.14 -16.57
N ALA A 56 5.40 -5.12 -15.75
CA ALA A 56 6.26 -5.59 -14.67
C ALA A 56 7.20 -6.71 -15.12
N ASP A 57 8.43 -6.67 -14.62
CA ASP A 57 9.38 -7.78 -14.76
C ASP A 57 9.45 -8.65 -13.49
N SER A 58 10.09 -9.81 -13.59
CA SER A 58 10.23 -10.76 -12.48
C SER A 58 11.14 -10.27 -11.35
N ALA A 59 11.98 -9.25 -11.58
CA ALA A 59 12.78 -8.62 -10.55
C ALA A 59 11.99 -7.56 -9.75
N GLY A 60 10.80 -7.17 -10.20
CA GLY A 60 9.97 -6.09 -9.63
C GLY A 60 10.34 -4.70 -10.14
N GLY A 61 11.01 -4.63 -11.29
CA GLY A 61 11.11 -3.42 -12.10
C GLY A 61 9.83 -3.19 -12.91
N LEU A 62 9.68 -1.96 -13.41
CA LEU A 62 8.54 -1.54 -14.23
C LEU A 62 9.05 -0.87 -15.51
N THR A 63 8.45 -1.22 -16.63
CA THR A 63 8.58 -0.46 -17.89
C THR A 63 7.29 0.30 -18.12
N PHE A 64 7.42 1.56 -18.56
CA PHE A 64 6.32 2.43 -18.93
C PHE A 64 6.43 2.75 -20.42
N ASP A 65 5.44 2.32 -21.20
CA ASP A 65 5.34 2.64 -22.63
C ASP A 65 4.24 3.69 -22.84
N LEU A 66 4.65 4.88 -23.28
CA LEU A 66 3.76 6.01 -23.48
C LEU A 66 3.32 6.08 -24.94
N ASN A 67 2.01 6.19 -25.14
CA ASN A 67 1.42 6.50 -26.44
C ASN A 67 1.44 8.02 -26.61
N ALA A 68 2.49 8.52 -27.27
CA ALA A 68 2.62 9.93 -27.60
C ALA A 68 2.00 10.23 -28.98
N PRO A 69 1.31 11.37 -29.17
CA PRO A 69 0.90 11.82 -30.49
C PRO A 69 2.09 11.88 -31.46
N GLN A 70 1.85 11.62 -32.76
CA GLN A 70 2.91 11.49 -33.78
C GLN A 70 3.84 12.71 -33.90
N ASP A 71 3.37 13.91 -33.53
CA ASP A 71 4.14 15.17 -33.59
C ASP A 71 4.82 15.53 -32.26
N THR A 72 4.88 14.59 -31.30
CA THR A 72 5.49 14.85 -29.99
C THR A 72 7.01 14.90 -30.12
N HIS A 73 7.56 16.12 -30.15
CA HIS A 73 8.99 16.34 -30.06
C HIS A 73 9.45 16.18 -28.62
N THR A 74 10.28 15.17 -28.36
CA THR A 74 10.99 15.02 -27.08
C THR A 74 12.39 15.59 -27.21
N THR A 75 12.89 16.18 -26.12
CA THR A 75 14.30 16.54 -26.01
C THR A 75 15.06 15.48 -25.22
N TRP A 76 16.39 15.60 -25.18
CA TRP A 76 17.26 14.73 -24.38
C TRP A 76 16.97 14.80 -22.87
N SER A 77 16.25 15.83 -22.39
CA SER A 77 15.85 16.01 -21.00
C SER A 77 14.46 15.46 -20.66
N ALA A 78 13.77 14.82 -21.63
CA ALA A 78 12.47 14.21 -21.39
C ALA A 78 12.53 13.10 -20.32
N ALA A 79 11.53 13.06 -19.45
CA ALA A 79 11.47 12.14 -18.32
C ALA A 79 10.04 11.70 -17.99
N LEU A 80 9.92 10.45 -17.52
CA LEU A 80 8.79 10.04 -16.70
C LEU A 80 9.09 10.45 -15.26
N VAL A 81 8.21 11.24 -14.67
CA VAL A 81 8.39 11.82 -13.34
C VAL A 81 7.41 11.15 -12.37
N LEU A 82 7.93 10.54 -11.33
CA LEU A 82 7.16 9.99 -10.22
C LEU A 82 7.27 10.96 -9.03
N ARG A 83 6.15 11.41 -8.47
CA ARG A 83 6.12 12.29 -7.28
C ARG A 83 5.37 11.66 -6.12
N LEU A 84 5.98 11.55 -4.96
CA LEU A 84 5.33 11.05 -3.75
C LEU A 84 4.22 12.02 -3.32
N ARG A 85 3.05 11.49 -2.97
CA ARG A 85 1.95 12.32 -2.45
C ARG A 85 2.25 12.79 -1.03
N GLY A 86 2.12 14.09 -0.82
CA GLY A 86 2.36 14.72 0.49
C GLY A 86 3.84 14.88 0.83
N GLY A 87 4.75 14.55 -0.10
CA GLY A 87 6.17 14.83 0.01
C GLY A 87 6.52 16.18 -0.64
N ASP A 88 7.55 16.83 -0.10
CA ASP A 88 8.10 18.10 -0.57
C ASP A 88 9.65 18.08 -0.66
N GLY A 89 10.27 16.93 -0.38
CA GLY A 89 11.72 16.73 -0.41
C GLY A 89 12.25 16.26 -1.76
N ALA A 90 13.58 16.32 -1.93
CA ALA A 90 14.25 15.84 -3.14
C ALA A 90 14.08 14.33 -3.37
N ASP A 91 13.95 13.54 -2.29
CA ASP A 91 13.71 12.10 -2.34
C ASP A 91 12.25 11.75 -2.71
N ASP A 92 11.36 12.75 -2.80
CA ASP A 92 9.95 12.60 -3.13
C ASP A 92 9.68 12.77 -4.64
N GLU A 93 10.72 12.98 -5.46
CA GLU A 93 10.65 12.98 -6.92
C GLU A 93 11.68 12.02 -7.54
N VAL A 94 11.22 11.14 -8.43
CA VAL A 94 12.10 10.28 -9.25
C VAL A 94 11.87 10.60 -10.72
N ARG A 95 12.95 10.91 -11.44
CA ARG A 95 12.95 11.21 -12.88
C ARG A 95 13.63 10.08 -13.64
N LEU A 96 12.87 9.40 -14.49
CA LEU A 96 13.34 8.29 -15.32
C LEU A 96 13.51 8.78 -16.76
N PRO A 97 14.65 8.56 -17.41
CA PRO A 97 14.84 8.94 -18.82
C PRO A 97 13.70 8.41 -19.69
N LEU A 98 13.10 9.30 -20.49
CA LEU A 98 12.00 8.97 -21.38
C LEU A 98 12.49 9.12 -22.83
N GLY A 99 12.75 7.98 -23.47
CA GLY A 99 13.32 7.94 -24.82
C GLY A 99 12.41 7.29 -25.86
N PRO A 100 12.66 7.48 -27.16
CA PRO A 100 11.93 6.81 -28.23
C PRO A 100 12.01 5.27 -28.15
N ASN A 101 10.89 4.60 -28.43
CA ASN A 101 10.76 3.13 -28.42
C ASN A 101 10.08 2.57 -29.69
N GLY A 102 10.30 3.25 -30.82
CA GLY A 102 9.71 2.90 -32.12
C GLY A 102 8.21 3.25 -32.22
N ALA A 103 7.70 3.29 -33.46
CA ALA A 103 6.28 3.52 -33.77
C ALA A 103 5.60 4.71 -33.04
N GLY A 104 6.34 5.80 -32.79
CA GLY A 104 5.81 6.99 -32.10
C GLY A 104 5.61 6.82 -30.59
N ARG A 105 6.13 5.76 -29.97
CA ARG A 105 6.06 5.55 -28.53
C ARG A 105 7.32 6.03 -27.82
N LEU A 106 7.14 6.40 -26.56
CA LEU A 106 8.22 6.71 -25.64
C LEU A 106 8.29 5.63 -24.55
N ARG A 107 9.48 5.37 -24.02
CA ARG A 107 9.69 4.38 -22.95
C ARG A 107 10.53 4.97 -21.82
N ALA A 108 10.08 4.70 -20.60
CA ALA A 108 10.88 4.85 -19.39
C ALA A 108 10.95 3.51 -18.65
N VAL A 109 12.06 3.27 -17.95
CA VAL A 109 12.27 2.06 -17.16
C VAL A 109 12.55 2.47 -15.73
N LEU A 110 11.85 1.85 -14.78
CA LEU A 110 12.12 1.88 -13.36
C LEU A 110 12.76 0.55 -12.95
N PRO A 111 14.10 0.47 -12.88
CA PRO A 111 14.76 -0.73 -12.41
C PRO A 111 14.35 -1.10 -10.98
N SER A 112 14.36 -2.39 -10.66
CA SER A 112 14.04 -2.87 -9.32
C SER A 112 14.97 -2.33 -8.23
N THR A 113 16.18 -1.91 -8.60
CA THR A 113 17.23 -1.35 -7.75
C THR A 113 17.00 0.11 -7.33
N VAL A 114 16.15 0.87 -8.05
CA VAL A 114 15.84 2.25 -7.68
C VAL A 114 14.97 2.26 -6.43
N ALA A 115 15.45 2.82 -5.33
CA ALA A 115 14.68 2.90 -4.10
C ALA A 115 13.52 3.89 -4.28
N LEU A 116 12.30 3.45 -3.98
CA LEU A 116 11.15 4.32 -3.83
C LEU A 116 10.66 4.20 -2.38
N ALA A 117 10.44 5.34 -1.74
CA ALA A 117 9.84 5.36 -0.41
C ALA A 117 8.44 4.71 -0.43
N GLU A 118 8.08 4.08 0.68
CA GLU A 118 6.74 3.50 0.85
C GLU A 118 5.69 4.60 0.79
N GLY A 119 4.68 4.45 -0.08
CA GLY A 119 3.74 5.52 -0.33
C GLY A 119 2.97 5.40 -1.63
N ARG A 120 2.34 6.51 -2.02
CA ARG A 120 1.56 6.65 -3.25
C ARG A 120 2.23 7.69 -4.12
N TRP A 121 2.65 7.29 -5.30
CA TRP A 121 3.38 8.12 -6.25
C TRP A 121 2.48 8.49 -7.42
N ASN A 122 2.47 9.76 -7.79
CA ASN A 122 1.78 10.27 -8.96
C ASN A 122 2.71 10.20 -10.17
N ALA A 123 2.21 9.73 -11.32
CA ALA A 123 3.00 9.60 -12.54
C ALA A 123 2.71 10.77 -13.51
N TYR A 124 3.77 11.36 -14.03
CA TYR A 124 3.75 12.47 -14.99
C TYR A 124 4.73 12.21 -16.13
N ALA A 125 4.52 12.89 -17.26
CA ALA A 125 5.47 12.98 -18.36
C ALA A 125 5.95 14.42 -18.50
N ASP A 126 7.26 14.61 -18.39
CA ASP A 126 7.95 15.83 -18.80
C ASP A 126 8.57 15.55 -20.17
N LEU A 127 8.09 16.25 -21.21
CA LEU A 127 8.55 16.02 -22.58
C LEU A 127 9.82 16.80 -22.92
N GLY A 128 10.43 17.46 -21.93
CA GLY A 128 11.72 18.13 -22.07
C GLY A 128 11.70 19.64 -21.80
N ASP A 129 10.56 20.22 -21.46
CA ASP A 129 10.42 21.64 -21.11
C ASP A 129 10.79 21.92 -19.65
N GLY A 130 10.80 20.90 -18.78
CA GLY A 130 11.19 21.03 -17.38
C GLY A 130 10.23 21.84 -16.51
N GLN A 131 9.09 22.31 -17.03
CA GLN A 131 8.24 23.30 -16.36
C GLN A 131 6.78 22.86 -16.23
N ASP A 132 6.29 21.94 -17.07
CA ASP A 132 4.90 21.45 -16.96
C ASP A 132 4.78 19.93 -17.15
N PRO A 133 5.22 19.11 -16.17
CA PRO A 133 5.02 17.67 -16.23
C PRO A 133 3.52 17.34 -16.28
N ARG A 134 3.11 16.70 -17.37
CA ARG A 134 1.70 16.39 -17.67
C ARG A 134 1.28 15.11 -16.96
N ARG A 135 0.11 15.12 -16.33
CA ARG A 135 -0.38 13.94 -15.60
C ARG A 135 -0.66 12.78 -16.54
N LEU A 136 -0.15 11.59 -16.21
CA LEU A 136 -0.37 10.39 -17.00
C LEU A 136 -1.70 9.73 -16.67
N LEU A 137 -2.37 9.23 -17.70
CA LEU A 137 -3.51 8.32 -17.61
C LEU A 137 -3.02 6.87 -17.68
N PRO A 138 -3.74 5.93 -17.03
CA PRO A 138 -3.41 4.52 -17.13
C PRO A 138 -3.73 3.99 -18.54
N GLY A 139 -2.82 3.19 -19.07
CA GLY A 139 -3.04 2.29 -20.19
C GLY A 139 -3.27 0.86 -19.71
N VAL A 140 -2.71 -0.11 -20.43
CA VAL A 140 -2.72 -1.53 -20.06
C VAL A 140 -1.67 -1.80 -18.97
N ASN A 141 -2.06 -2.50 -17.91
CA ASN A 141 -1.15 -2.96 -16.87
C ASN A 141 -0.90 -4.47 -17.03
N ASP A 142 0.27 -4.86 -17.54
CA ASP A 142 0.74 -6.24 -17.55
C ASP A 142 1.58 -6.52 -16.30
N LEU A 143 0.91 -7.00 -15.24
CA LEU A 143 1.50 -7.21 -13.91
C LEU A 143 1.71 -8.69 -13.57
N ARG A 144 1.52 -9.59 -14.55
CA ARG A 144 1.56 -11.05 -14.32
C ARG A 144 2.87 -11.52 -13.70
N SER A 145 4.00 -10.85 -14.02
CA SER A 145 5.31 -11.14 -13.46
C SER A 145 5.46 -10.84 -11.95
N LEU A 146 4.52 -10.08 -11.36
CA LEU A 146 4.52 -9.78 -9.92
C LEU A 146 3.88 -10.90 -9.09
N VAL A 147 2.95 -11.65 -9.68
CA VAL A 147 2.20 -12.70 -8.99
C VAL A 147 3.13 -13.85 -8.62
N ASP A 148 3.07 -14.28 -7.36
CA ASP A 148 3.88 -15.37 -6.79
C ASP A 148 5.39 -15.20 -6.97
N ARG A 149 5.84 -13.96 -7.20
CA ARG A 149 7.25 -13.58 -7.25
C ARG A 149 7.93 -14.05 -5.97
N ARG A 150 9.10 -14.68 -6.13
CA ARG A 150 9.98 -15.06 -5.01
C ARG A 150 11.28 -14.25 -5.07
N PRO A 151 11.34 -13.08 -4.42
CA PRO A 151 12.58 -12.32 -4.31
C PRO A 151 13.72 -13.17 -3.75
N LEU A 152 14.94 -12.96 -4.26
CA LEU A 152 16.12 -13.73 -3.88
C LEU A 152 16.41 -13.66 -2.38
N ALA A 153 16.95 -14.73 -1.82
CA ALA A 153 17.45 -14.71 -0.44
C ALA A 153 18.54 -13.64 -0.28
N GLY A 154 18.52 -12.92 0.85
CA GLY A 154 19.51 -11.87 1.14
C GLY A 154 19.16 -10.47 0.64
N ILE A 155 17.98 -10.25 0.03
CA ILE A 155 17.49 -8.88 -0.18
C ILE A 155 17.31 -8.18 1.17
N GLY A 156 18.12 -7.17 1.46
CA GLY A 156 18.04 -6.44 2.74
C GLY A 156 16.68 -5.76 2.95
N ARG A 157 16.04 -5.33 1.85
CA ARG A 157 14.68 -4.79 1.82
C ARG A 157 13.93 -5.28 0.58
N LEU A 158 12.66 -5.63 0.77
CA LEU A 158 11.70 -5.94 -0.27
C LEU A 158 11.11 -4.67 -0.85
N GLY A 159 11.40 -4.41 -2.12
CA GLY A 159 10.74 -3.39 -2.94
C GLY A 159 9.56 -4.00 -3.72
N VAL A 160 8.37 -3.42 -3.56
CA VAL A 160 7.15 -3.76 -4.32
C VAL A 160 6.59 -2.47 -4.92
N ARG A 161 6.16 -2.53 -6.19
CA ARG A 161 5.70 -1.39 -6.97
C ARG A 161 4.53 -1.84 -7.85
N ILE A 162 3.34 -1.31 -7.61
CA ILE A 162 2.11 -1.71 -8.32
C ILE A 162 1.46 -0.48 -8.97
N PRO A 163 1.49 -0.35 -10.30
CA PRO A 163 0.76 0.67 -11.03
C PRO A 163 -0.75 0.50 -10.84
N TYR A 164 -1.47 1.61 -10.68
CA TYR A 164 -2.92 1.56 -10.50
C TYR A 164 -3.60 2.86 -10.98
N ALA A 165 -4.88 2.74 -11.34
CA ALA A 165 -5.72 3.88 -11.61
C ALA A 165 -6.22 4.49 -10.29
N THR A 166 -6.05 5.79 -10.13
CA THR A 166 -6.63 6.52 -9.00
C THR A 166 -8.14 6.70 -9.17
N LYS A 167 -8.85 7.07 -8.09
CA LYS A 167 -10.28 7.43 -8.14
C LYS A 167 -10.61 8.55 -9.14
N PHE A 168 -9.62 9.36 -9.52
CA PHE A 168 -9.75 10.43 -10.50
C PHE A 168 -9.29 10.03 -11.91
N GLY A 169 -9.08 8.73 -12.17
CA GLY A 169 -8.69 8.22 -13.49
C GLY A 169 -7.22 8.41 -13.86
N ASN A 170 -6.40 9.03 -13.01
CA ASN A 170 -4.97 9.22 -13.27
C ASN A 170 -4.15 7.98 -12.93
N LEU A 171 -3.02 7.78 -13.63
CA LEU A 171 -2.02 6.79 -13.28
C LEU A 171 -1.31 7.20 -11.97
N ALA A 172 -1.11 6.21 -11.12
CA ALA A 172 -0.30 6.29 -9.94
C ALA A 172 0.44 4.97 -9.71
N LEU A 173 1.44 5.01 -8.84
CA LEU A 173 2.20 3.86 -8.42
C LEU A 173 2.10 3.71 -6.91
N ARG A 174 1.69 2.54 -6.43
CA ARG A 174 1.79 2.19 -5.01
C ARG A 174 3.15 1.55 -4.79
N SER A 175 3.92 2.02 -3.81
CA SER A 175 5.23 1.47 -3.49
C SER A 175 5.34 1.07 -2.02
N TRP A 176 6.05 -0.02 -1.77
CA TRP A 176 6.47 -0.48 -0.45
C TRP A 176 7.96 -0.81 -0.47
N LEU A 177 8.65 -0.50 0.63
CA LEU A 177 10.07 -0.79 0.82
C LEU A 177 10.34 -1.28 2.25
N ARG A 178 10.20 -2.59 2.47
CA ARG A 178 10.15 -3.20 3.82
C ARG A 178 11.28 -4.18 4.06
N GLY A 179 11.87 -4.21 5.25
CA GLY A 179 12.93 -5.17 5.59
C GLY A 179 13.13 -5.27 7.10
N PRO A 180 13.00 -6.48 7.70
CA PRO A 180 12.45 -7.70 7.11
C PRO A 180 10.95 -7.57 6.75
N HIS A 181 10.42 -8.52 5.97
CA HIS A 181 9.01 -8.54 5.55
C HIS A 181 8.37 -9.91 5.81
N ALA A 182 7.17 -9.90 6.36
CA ALA A 182 6.34 -11.10 6.54
C ALA A 182 5.19 -11.07 5.55
N GLU A 183 5.30 -11.90 4.51
CA GLU A 183 4.26 -12.07 3.49
C GLU A 183 3.20 -13.05 3.98
N ALA A 184 1.95 -12.61 4.06
CA ALA A 184 0.80 -13.46 4.33
C ALA A 184 0.43 -14.28 3.09
N GLY A 185 0.35 -15.60 3.26
CA GLY A 185 -0.16 -16.56 2.29
C GLY A 185 -1.63 -16.88 2.55
N ASP A 186 -1.92 -18.15 2.86
CA ASP A 186 -3.29 -18.60 3.10
C ASP A 186 -3.81 -18.13 4.46
N ILE A 187 -5.04 -17.64 4.46
CA ILE A 187 -5.78 -17.22 5.65
C ILE A 187 -7.02 -18.09 5.75
N LEU A 188 -7.03 -19.00 6.73
CA LEU A 188 -8.16 -19.85 7.05
C LEU A 188 -8.93 -19.24 8.22
N VAL A 189 -10.19 -18.91 7.97
CA VAL A 189 -11.12 -18.41 8.98
C VAL A 189 -12.04 -19.55 9.43
N ALA A 190 -11.99 -19.88 10.72
CA ALA A 190 -12.77 -20.95 11.34
C ALA A 190 -13.47 -20.43 12.62
N PRO A 191 -14.52 -21.11 13.13
CA PRO A 191 -15.28 -20.64 14.29
C PRO A 191 -14.46 -20.40 15.56
N ASP A 192 -13.38 -21.16 15.76
CA ASP A 192 -12.50 -21.11 16.93
C ASP A 192 -11.35 -20.10 16.77
N GLY A 193 -11.03 -19.67 15.55
CA GLY A 193 -9.95 -18.74 15.30
C GLY A 193 -9.60 -18.52 13.84
N MET A 194 -8.48 -17.82 13.63
CA MET A 194 -7.90 -17.60 12.31
C MET A 194 -6.51 -18.20 12.25
N THR A 195 -6.26 -19.04 11.24
CA THR A 195 -4.92 -19.55 10.94
C THR A 195 -4.35 -18.80 9.75
N VAL A 196 -3.12 -18.32 9.90
CA VAL A 196 -2.36 -17.64 8.84
C VAL A 196 -1.10 -18.42 8.56
N SER A 197 -0.91 -18.80 7.30
CA SER A 197 0.37 -19.26 6.77
C SER A 197 1.05 -18.13 6.02
N GLY A 198 2.37 -18.16 5.93
CA GLY A 198 3.11 -17.12 5.22
C GLY A 198 4.59 -17.40 5.14
N ARG A 199 5.32 -16.44 4.58
CA ARG A 199 6.77 -16.53 4.37
C ARG A 199 7.49 -15.25 4.78
N LEU A 200 8.65 -15.40 5.39
CA LEU A 200 9.55 -14.30 5.73
C LEU A 200 10.58 -14.05 4.64
N TYR A 201 10.82 -12.76 4.39
CA TYR A 201 11.85 -12.26 3.49
C TYR A 201 12.82 -11.37 4.28
N GLY A 202 14.12 -11.63 4.12
CA GLY A 202 15.18 -10.87 4.78
C GLY A 202 15.42 -11.22 6.26
N ALA A 203 14.76 -12.23 6.80
CA ALA A 203 14.99 -12.76 8.15
C ALA A 203 14.53 -14.21 8.29
N VAL A 204 15.01 -14.89 9.34
CA VAL A 204 14.58 -16.24 9.75
C VAL A 204 14.14 -16.18 11.22
N PRO A 205 13.01 -16.81 11.59
CA PRO A 205 12.59 -16.93 12.99
C PRO A 205 13.60 -17.69 13.85
N ALA A 206 13.75 -17.28 15.10
CA ALA A 206 14.52 -17.98 16.12
C ALA A 206 13.61 -18.57 17.21
N ALA A 207 14.22 -19.23 18.20
CA ALA A 207 13.49 -19.70 19.38
C ALA A 207 12.73 -18.53 20.05
N GLY A 208 11.50 -18.79 20.49
CA GLY A 208 10.62 -17.78 21.09
C GLY A 208 9.88 -16.89 20.07
N ALA A 209 9.99 -17.18 18.77
CA ALA A 209 9.21 -16.47 17.75
C ALA A 209 7.70 -16.66 17.96
N ARG A 210 6.95 -15.57 17.81
CA ARG A 210 5.51 -15.52 18.08
C ARG A 210 4.79 -14.54 17.16
N ALA A 211 3.51 -14.81 16.91
CA ALA A 211 2.59 -13.81 16.38
C ALA A 211 1.96 -13.03 17.53
N GLU A 212 1.73 -11.74 17.33
CA GLU A 212 1.08 -10.86 18.28
C GLU A 212 -0.04 -10.10 17.57
N ALA A 213 -1.26 -10.21 18.09
CA ALA A 213 -2.37 -9.32 17.76
C ALA A 213 -2.46 -8.25 18.83
N ARG A 214 -2.38 -6.97 18.44
CA ARG A 214 -2.36 -5.83 19.36
C ARG A 214 -3.53 -4.89 19.09
N ALA A 215 -4.35 -4.63 20.09
CA ALA A 215 -5.47 -3.70 19.98
C ALA A 215 -4.97 -2.28 19.74
N ARG A 216 -5.51 -1.60 18.73
CA ARG A 216 -5.27 -0.19 18.45
C ARG A 216 -6.30 0.64 19.20
N ARG A 217 -5.99 0.95 20.46
CA ARG A 217 -6.81 1.81 21.34
C ARG A 217 -6.08 3.10 21.60
N ASN A 218 -6.82 4.17 21.82
CA ASN A 218 -6.24 5.36 22.44
C ASN A 218 -5.83 4.97 23.87
N PRO A 219 -4.54 5.03 24.21
CA PRO A 219 -4.09 4.67 25.54
C PRO A 219 -4.69 5.67 26.55
N LYS A 220 -5.26 5.15 27.65
CA LYS A 220 -5.73 6.01 28.75
C LYS A 220 -4.58 6.72 29.47
N SER A 221 -3.37 6.16 29.37
CA SER A 221 -2.11 6.70 29.85
C SER A 221 -0.97 6.25 28.92
N PRO A 222 0.06 7.07 28.66
CA PRO A 222 1.22 6.71 27.81
C PRO A 222 1.94 5.43 28.23
N GLU A 223 1.81 5.02 29.49
CA GLU A 223 2.46 3.82 30.04
C GLU A 223 1.64 2.53 29.89
N THR A 224 0.37 2.62 29.48
CA THR A 224 -0.48 1.43 29.33
C THR A 224 -0.11 0.68 28.04
N ALA A 225 0.47 -0.51 28.20
CA ALA A 225 0.71 -1.42 27.08
C ALA A 225 -0.60 -1.80 26.37
N PRO A 226 -0.59 -1.94 25.03
CA PRO A 226 -1.78 -2.33 24.29
C PRO A 226 -2.22 -3.75 24.67
N ALA A 227 -3.53 -3.98 24.70
CA ALA A 227 -4.05 -5.34 24.87
C ALA A 227 -3.51 -6.23 23.74
N THR A 228 -2.86 -7.33 24.13
CA THR A 228 -2.12 -8.17 23.21
C THR A 228 -2.48 -9.65 23.40
N VAL A 229 -2.79 -10.34 22.31
CA VAL A 229 -2.86 -11.80 22.25
C VAL A 229 -1.61 -12.28 21.54
N ALA A 230 -0.87 -13.22 22.15
CA ALA A 230 0.37 -13.75 21.61
C ALA A 230 0.30 -15.27 21.50
N VAL A 231 0.74 -15.81 20.36
CA VAL A 231 0.72 -17.25 20.07
C VAL A 231 2.05 -17.67 19.43
N PRO A 232 2.56 -18.88 19.71
CA PRO A 232 3.81 -19.35 19.13
C PRO A 232 3.69 -19.50 17.61
N LEU A 233 4.80 -19.33 16.89
CA LEU A 233 4.89 -19.69 15.48
C LEU A 233 5.27 -21.16 15.32
N THR A 234 4.61 -21.84 14.40
CA THR A 234 5.17 -23.03 13.74
C THR A 234 6.01 -22.56 12.57
N VAL A 235 7.25 -23.04 12.45
CA VAL A 235 8.23 -22.53 11.48
C VAL A 235 8.94 -23.66 10.76
N ASP A 236 9.05 -23.53 9.44
CA ASP A 236 9.82 -24.40 8.56
C ASP A 236 10.68 -23.53 7.64
N GLY A 237 11.96 -23.38 7.99
CA GLY A 237 12.87 -22.45 7.34
C GLY A 237 12.36 -21.00 7.42
N ALA A 238 11.96 -20.45 6.26
CA ALA A 238 11.41 -19.10 6.16
C ALA A 238 9.88 -19.05 6.22
N ASP A 239 9.21 -20.21 6.13
CA ASP A 239 7.76 -20.30 6.18
C ASP A 239 7.29 -20.34 7.64
N PHE A 240 6.17 -19.68 7.91
CA PHE A 240 5.58 -19.62 9.25
C PHE A 240 4.09 -19.94 9.18
N THR A 241 3.55 -20.45 10.29
CA THR A 241 2.12 -20.61 10.51
C THR A 241 1.78 -20.29 11.96
N PHE A 242 0.64 -19.63 12.20
CA PHE A 242 0.09 -19.43 13.53
C PHE A 242 -1.43 -19.40 13.50
N THR A 243 -2.04 -19.71 14.64
CA THR A 243 -3.50 -19.63 14.84
C THR A 243 -3.80 -18.67 15.97
N LEU A 244 -4.60 -17.63 15.69
CA LEU A 244 -5.12 -16.70 16.70
C LEU A 244 -6.49 -17.18 17.19
N PRO A 245 -6.61 -17.57 18.47
CA PRO A 245 -7.89 -18.00 19.03
C PRO A 245 -8.82 -16.81 19.22
N TYR A 246 -10.04 -16.92 18.69
CA TYR A 246 -11.03 -15.84 18.79
C TYR A 246 -11.52 -15.62 20.21
N ALA A 247 -11.57 -16.66 21.05
CA ALA A 247 -11.95 -16.54 22.46
C ALA A 247 -11.00 -15.61 23.24
N GLU A 248 -9.69 -15.66 23.00
CA GLU A 248 -8.71 -14.78 23.66
C GLU A 248 -8.84 -13.32 23.21
N LEU A 249 -9.13 -13.10 21.93
CA LEU A 249 -9.40 -11.77 21.39
C LEU A 249 -10.69 -11.20 21.99
N ALA A 250 -11.74 -12.02 22.04
CA ALA A 250 -13.04 -11.66 22.62
C ALA A 250 -12.93 -11.32 24.11
N GLY A 251 -12.17 -12.12 24.88
CA GLY A 251 -11.93 -11.87 26.31
C GLY A 251 -11.17 -10.57 26.60
N ARG A 252 -10.55 -9.96 25.58
CA ARG A 252 -9.82 -8.70 25.70
C ARG A 252 -10.53 -7.52 25.07
N TRP A 253 -11.67 -7.71 24.39
CA TRP A 253 -12.46 -6.63 23.80
C TRP A 253 -12.91 -5.64 24.88
N ALA A 254 -12.89 -4.34 24.56
CA ALA A 254 -13.32 -3.30 25.50
C ALA A 254 -14.67 -2.67 25.10
N HIS A 255 -14.82 -2.18 23.86
CA HIS A 255 -16.07 -1.57 23.38
C HIS A 255 -16.05 -1.36 21.86
N GLY A 256 -17.23 -1.17 21.27
CA GLY A 256 -17.39 -0.79 19.87
C GLY A 256 -16.64 -1.69 18.88
N SER A 257 -16.02 -1.07 17.88
CA SER A 257 -15.36 -1.72 16.74
C SER A 257 -13.85 -1.51 16.74
N GLU A 258 -13.12 -2.41 17.39
CA GLU A 258 -11.68 -2.26 17.65
C GLU A 258 -10.82 -2.89 16.54
N PRO A 259 -9.89 -2.12 15.93
CA PRO A 259 -8.86 -2.71 15.08
C PRO A 259 -7.78 -3.38 15.91
N TRP A 260 -7.33 -4.54 15.47
CA TRP A 260 -6.22 -5.30 16.03
C TRP A 260 -5.15 -5.51 14.97
N ASP A 261 -3.99 -4.93 15.21
CA ASP A 261 -2.83 -4.96 14.33
C ASP A 261 -2.05 -6.25 14.54
N LEU A 262 -1.73 -6.96 13.45
CA LEU A 262 -0.94 -8.19 13.51
C LEU A 262 0.54 -7.93 13.28
N TRP A 263 1.34 -8.67 14.04
CA TRP A 263 2.79 -8.56 14.05
C TRP A 263 3.43 -9.94 14.23
N LEU A 264 4.61 -10.13 13.66
CA LEU A 264 5.52 -11.20 14.05
C LEU A 264 6.63 -10.64 14.92
N ARG A 265 6.95 -11.33 15.99
CA ARG A 265 8.19 -11.13 16.72
C ARG A 265 9.08 -12.34 16.45
N LEU A 266 10.23 -12.11 15.81
CA LEU A 266 11.08 -13.19 15.29
C LEU A 266 12.02 -13.82 16.33
N ALA A 267 12.21 -13.16 17.48
CA ALA A 267 12.93 -13.67 18.64
C ALA A 267 12.54 -12.84 19.87
N ASP A 268 12.86 -13.32 21.07
CA ASP A 268 12.67 -12.51 22.27
C ASP A 268 13.49 -11.21 22.23
N GLY A 269 12.86 -10.09 22.61
CA GLY A 269 13.45 -8.76 22.51
C GLY A 269 13.58 -8.18 21.09
N ALA A 270 13.37 -8.99 20.03
CA ALA A 270 13.46 -8.50 18.66
C ALA A 270 12.35 -7.50 18.32
N ARG A 271 12.65 -6.60 17.38
CA ARG A 271 11.65 -5.69 16.81
C ARG A 271 10.58 -6.49 16.08
N SER A 272 9.33 -6.08 16.25
CA SER A 272 8.20 -6.69 15.57
C SER A 272 8.11 -6.28 14.09
N VAL A 273 7.68 -7.21 13.26
CA VAL A 273 7.51 -7.10 11.80
C VAL A 273 6.02 -7.10 11.49
N ARG A 274 5.54 -6.18 10.66
CA ARG A 274 4.15 -6.21 10.19
C ARG A 274 3.93 -7.40 9.28
N ILE A 275 2.77 -8.02 9.42
CA ILE A 275 2.28 -9.03 8.48
C ILE A 275 1.52 -8.29 7.38
N ALA A 276 1.89 -8.49 6.13
CA ALA A 276 1.23 -7.89 4.98
C ALA A 276 1.23 -8.85 3.80
N ARG A 277 0.43 -8.57 2.79
CA ARG A 277 0.49 -9.28 1.50
C ARG A 277 0.89 -8.25 0.46
N LEU A 278 2.02 -8.42 -0.19
CA LEU A 278 2.58 -7.44 -1.13
C LEU A 278 3.11 -8.10 -2.42
N LEU A 279 3.23 -9.43 -2.47
CA LEU A 279 3.77 -10.17 -3.61
C LEU A 279 2.66 -10.64 -4.57
N ASP A 280 1.79 -9.72 -4.94
CA ASP A 280 0.77 -9.89 -5.98
C ASP A 280 0.59 -8.56 -6.76
N ASP A 281 -0.44 -8.47 -7.59
CA ASP A 281 -0.74 -7.34 -8.47
C ASP A 281 -1.84 -6.38 -7.94
N VAL A 282 -2.26 -6.52 -6.68
CA VAL A 282 -3.36 -5.73 -6.12
C VAL A 282 -2.84 -4.58 -5.26
N ALA A 283 -2.96 -3.35 -5.77
CA ALA A 283 -2.48 -2.13 -5.10
C ALA A 283 -3.27 -1.77 -3.81
N ASP A 284 -4.59 -1.97 -3.79
CA ASP A 284 -5.46 -1.67 -2.64
C ASP A 284 -6.26 -2.92 -2.28
N LYS A 285 -5.75 -3.67 -1.30
CA LYS A 285 -6.36 -4.94 -0.89
C LYS A 285 -7.65 -4.76 -0.14
N LYS A 286 -7.80 -3.65 0.57
CA LYS A 286 -8.94 -3.41 1.43
C LYS A 286 -10.26 -3.41 0.64
N GLN A 287 -10.22 -3.00 -0.63
CA GLN A 287 -11.38 -2.97 -1.51
C GLN A 287 -11.66 -4.28 -2.24
N VAL A 288 -10.68 -5.20 -2.28
CA VAL A 288 -10.72 -6.41 -3.11
C VAL A 288 -10.88 -7.67 -2.27
N PHE A 289 -10.15 -7.75 -1.15
CA PHE A 289 -10.14 -8.93 -0.29
C PHE A 289 -11.11 -8.74 0.88
N SER A 290 -12.16 -9.55 0.90
CA SER A 290 -13.12 -9.62 2.00
C SER A 290 -13.06 -10.99 2.65
N TYR A 291 -13.09 -11.01 3.98
CA TYR A 291 -13.16 -12.23 4.77
C TYR A 291 -14.40 -12.21 5.66
N PRO A 292 -15.00 -13.37 5.95
CA PRO A 292 -16.12 -13.42 6.86
C PRO A 292 -15.68 -13.00 8.27
N ALA A 293 -16.42 -12.07 8.88
CA ALA A 293 -16.43 -11.96 10.33
C ALA A 293 -17.30 -13.09 10.89
N LEU A 294 -16.85 -13.78 11.93
CA LEU A 294 -17.59 -14.86 12.58
C LEU A 294 -18.14 -14.41 13.94
N PRO A 295 -19.32 -14.93 14.34
CA PRO A 295 -19.88 -14.63 15.65
C PRO A 295 -19.08 -15.39 16.72
N VAL A 296 -18.74 -14.70 17.80
CA VAL A 296 -17.91 -15.23 18.89
C VAL A 296 -18.58 -14.86 20.22
N PRO A 297 -19.01 -15.84 21.02
CA PRO A 297 -19.56 -15.58 22.35
C PRO A 297 -18.53 -14.90 23.25
N ALA A 298 -18.95 -13.84 23.95
CA ALA A 298 -18.15 -13.13 24.95
C ALA A 298 -19.01 -12.73 26.16
N ALA A 299 -18.36 -12.32 27.24
CA ALA A 299 -19.06 -11.89 28.46
C ALA A 299 -20.01 -10.69 28.23
N ALA A 300 -19.68 -9.83 27.26
CA ALA A 300 -20.46 -8.65 26.90
C ALA A 300 -21.54 -8.91 25.83
N GLY A 301 -21.74 -10.18 25.42
CA GLY A 301 -22.63 -10.56 24.32
C GLY A 301 -21.87 -11.21 23.15
N GLU A 302 -22.52 -11.28 22.00
CA GLU A 302 -21.91 -11.84 20.78
C GLU A 302 -21.06 -10.78 20.07
N LEU A 303 -19.78 -11.08 19.88
CA LEU A 303 -18.86 -10.25 19.09
C LEU A 303 -18.77 -10.77 17.66
N ARG A 304 -18.35 -9.91 16.73
CA ARG A 304 -18.02 -10.23 15.34
C ARG A 304 -16.53 -10.05 15.14
N ILE A 305 -15.82 -11.15 14.85
CA ILE A 305 -14.36 -11.15 14.70
C ILE A 305 -13.98 -11.64 13.30
N GLY A 306 -13.17 -10.88 12.57
CA GLY A 306 -12.71 -11.28 11.25
C GLY A 306 -11.50 -10.49 10.73
N PRO A 307 -10.73 -11.08 9.81
CA PRO A 307 -9.58 -10.41 9.22
C PRO A 307 -9.96 -9.39 8.17
N TYR A 308 -9.07 -8.43 7.97
CA TYR A 308 -9.15 -7.47 6.87
C TYR A 308 -7.75 -6.93 6.55
N TYR A 309 -7.58 -6.35 5.36
CA TYR A 309 -6.36 -5.62 5.02
C TYR A 309 -6.52 -4.12 5.29
N THR A 310 -5.48 -3.49 5.85
CA THR A 310 -5.42 -2.04 6.06
C THR A 310 -5.22 -1.29 4.73
N LEU A 311 -5.24 0.06 4.79
CA LEU A 311 -4.92 0.91 3.63
C LEU A 311 -3.47 0.76 3.12
N ASP A 312 -2.60 0.17 3.95
CA ASP A 312 -1.20 -0.13 3.63
C ASP A 312 -0.98 -1.61 3.29
N ASN A 313 -2.06 -2.38 3.10
CA ASN A 313 -2.07 -3.81 2.80
C ASN A 313 -1.47 -4.68 3.92
N ASP A 314 -1.46 -4.17 5.16
CA ASP A 314 -1.16 -4.99 6.33
C ASP A 314 -2.36 -5.84 6.71
N LEU A 315 -2.11 -7.07 7.15
CA LEU A 315 -3.14 -7.94 7.71
C LEU A 315 -3.48 -7.50 9.14
N ALA A 316 -4.77 -7.34 9.40
CA ALA A 316 -5.32 -6.95 10.69
C ALA A 316 -6.58 -7.77 11.00
N LEU A 317 -7.04 -7.70 12.24
CA LEU A 317 -8.32 -8.24 12.70
C LEU A 317 -9.24 -7.10 13.13
N ARG A 318 -10.54 -7.25 12.91
CA ARG A 318 -11.57 -6.41 13.51
C ARG A 318 -12.27 -7.23 14.58
N VAL A 319 -12.41 -6.65 15.78
CA VAL A 319 -13.25 -7.18 16.87
C VAL A 319 -14.36 -6.17 17.12
N ALA A 320 -15.58 -6.47 16.70
CA ALA A 320 -16.72 -5.58 16.85
C ALA A 320 -17.75 -6.17 17.81
N GLY A 321 -18.17 -5.40 18.80
CA GLY A 321 -19.29 -5.78 19.66
C GLY A 321 -20.65 -5.42 19.07
N PRO A 322 -21.73 -5.68 19.84
CA PRO A 322 -23.07 -5.20 19.49
C PRO A 322 -23.05 -3.67 19.35
N ALA A 323 -23.92 -3.14 18.49
CA ALA A 323 -24.11 -1.70 18.40
C ALA A 323 -24.54 -1.17 19.78
N GLU A 324 -23.93 -0.06 20.22
CA GLU A 324 -24.42 0.66 21.40
C GLU A 324 -25.71 1.38 20.98
N ASP A 325 -26.82 1.09 21.67
CA ASP A 325 -28.13 1.73 21.48
C ASP A 325 -28.12 3.20 21.94
#